data_AF-A0A7J2PVW7-F1
#
_entry.id   AF-A0A7J2PVW7-F1
#
_cell.length_a   1.000
_cell.length_b   1.000
_cell.length_c   1.000
_cell.angle_alpha   90.00
_cell.angle_beta   90.00
_cell.angle_gamma   90.00
#
_symmetry.space_group_name_H-M   'P 1'
#
loop_
_entity.id
_entity.type
_entity.pdbx_description
1 polymer ?
#
loop_
_entity_poly.entity_id
_entity_poly.type
_entity_poly.pdbx_seq_one_letter_code
_entity_poly.pdbx_strand_id
1 'polypeptide(L)'
;MNDLEKKLKEFEHNLKERVKELGCLYAISRITAIPNITITDVLKETIKIIPPAWQYTEITKTRITYDKSEYKSEDFIESEWKLDAQININSVSLQVEVFYLENKPFLDEEVDLIKDIAVRLKNFIEHSESRQEISLRDKITDMFRKFPDDQMYPEVLQIILEALESEMGYFGYIDENGDMITPSLTRDIFWEKCEIPDKGILFKKESWAGVWAESLIEKKTIISNGPFKFPEGHILLTNVMCVPILYQSEVIGQLTLGNKANSYTKWDQRLMETIANHISPILHARLDRDKKEEERKRMEQELRQSKRARDKVQGDLDGIDKRILTELFEDGKRGLKQFEIFESNVMSHTGIKNRITNLIKSRILKIQGNININKLNYNIAFLLIELRKFEQLKRYIEYYSKCKRVFLVLTVSGKYHLLIGIVGKSFEIINNFVSYCSLANDPDVAKTKLIFGSNLELPEFLPINLFGKKQEEFSCERLCEECDYFKEGLCVGCE
;
A
#
# COMPACT_ATOMS: atom_id res chain seq x y z
N MET A 1 -64.86 24.64 -46.79
CA MET A 1 -63.42 24.77 -47.04
C MET A 1 -63.08 24.05 -48.33
N ASN A 2 -62.21 24.64 -49.15
CA ASN A 2 -61.67 24.04 -50.36
C ASN A 2 -60.56 23.04 -50.00
N ASP A 3 -60.28 22.04 -50.83
CA ASP A 3 -59.25 21.01 -50.54
C ASP A 3 -57.86 21.64 -50.34
N LEU A 4 -57.57 22.70 -51.09
CA LEU A 4 -56.36 23.51 -50.96
C LEU A 4 -56.23 24.20 -49.60
N GLU A 5 -57.33 24.68 -49.01
CA GLU A 5 -57.33 25.32 -47.69
C GLU A 5 -57.05 24.32 -46.56
N LYS A 6 -57.49 23.07 -46.72
CA LYS A 6 -57.20 22.00 -45.77
C LYS A 6 -55.70 21.67 -45.82
N LYS A 7 -55.17 21.41 -47.01
CA LYS A 7 -53.74 21.08 -47.22
C LYS A 7 -52.79 22.20 -46.80
N LEU A 8 -53.18 23.47 -46.97
CA LEU A 8 -52.39 24.60 -46.49
C LEU A 8 -52.30 24.60 -44.95
N LYS A 9 -53.42 24.45 -44.24
CA LYS A 9 -53.43 24.38 -42.76
C LYS A 9 -52.66 23.18 -42.22
N GLU A 10 -52.74 22.04 -42.91
CA GLU A 10 -52.01 20.81 -42.58
C GLU A 10 -50.49 21.05 -42.73
N PHE A 11 -50.05 21.72 -43.80
CA PHE A 11 -48.65 22.11 -43.99
C PHE A 11 -48.17 23.17 -42.98
N GLU A 12 -48.99 24.19 -42.69
CA GLU A 12 -48.70 25.22 -41.67
C GLU A 12 -48.56 24.63 -40.27
N HIS A 13 -49.40 23.65 -39.91
CA HIS A 13 -49.32 22.93 -38.64
C HIS A 13 -48.03 22.11 -38.56
N ASN A 14 -47.74 21.26 -39.56
CA ASN A 14 -46.54 20.41 -39.55
C ASN A 14 -45.25 21.25 -39.52
N LEU A 15 -45.23 22.40 -40.21
CA LEU A 15 -44.12 23.35 -40.12
C LEU A 15 -43.96 23.93 -38.70
N LYS A 16 -45.06 24.26 -38.03
CA LYS A 16 -45.06 24.81 -36.67
C LYS A 16 -44.55 23.79 -35.65
N GLU A 17 -45.02 22.55 -35.70
CA GLU A 17 -44.56 21.50 -34.78
C GLU A 17 -43.07 21.18 -35.01
N ARG A 18 -42.62 21.10 -36.28
CA ARG A 18 -41.19 20.93 -36.58
C ARG A 18 -40.31 22.08 -36.09
N VAL A 19 -40.85 23.31 -36.02
CA VAL A 19 -40.18 24.46 -35.40
C VAL A 19 -40.11 24.31 -33.86
N LYS A 20 -41.13 23.75 -33.21
CA LYS A 20 -41.09 23.41 -31.77
C LYS A 20 -40.00 22.37 -31.46
N GLU A 21 -39.99 21.25 -32.19
CA GLU A 21 -39.03 20.16 -32.03
C GLU A 21 -37.59 20.67 -32.14
N LEU A 22 -37.27 21.36 -33.24
CA LEU A 22 -35.96 21.96 -33.47
C LEU A 22 -35.63 22.99 -32.38
N GLY A 23 -36.61 23.81 -31.96
CA GLY A 23 -36.47 24.75 -30.86
C GLY A 23 -36.03 24.09 -29.55
N CYS A 24 -36.62 22.95 -29.21
CA CYS A 24 -36.27 22.13 -28.04
C CYS A 24 -34.84 21.57 -28.15
N LEU A 25 -34.51 20.92 -29.26
CA LEU A 25 -33.19 20.32 -29.47
C LEU A 25 -32.07 21.37 -29.51
N TYR A 26 -32.32 22.56 -30.07
CA TYR A 26 -31.41 23.70 -29.98
C TYR A 26 -31.34 24.29 -28.56
N ALA A 27 -32.43 24.29 -27.79
CA ALA A 27 -32.42 24.75 -26.41
C ALA A 27 -31.59 23.83 -25.50
N ILE A 28 -31.76 22.51 -25.60
CA ILE A 28 -30.88 21.52 -24.92
C ILE A 28 -29.42 21.79 -25.33
N SER A 29 -29.16 21.91 -26.63
CA SER A 29 -27.79 22.12 -27.14
C SER A 29 -27.14 23.40 -26.59
N ARG A 30 -27.91 24.47 -26.35
CA ARG A 30 -27.43 25.69 -25.66
C ARG A 30 -27.18 25.46 -24.17
N ILE A 31 -28.10 24.79 -23.47
CA ILE A 31 -27.99 24.48 -22.04
C ILE A 31 -26.74 23.62 -21.77
N THR A 32 -26.54 22.55 -22.54
CA THR A 32 -25.38 21.65 -22.43
C THR A 32 -24.04 22.27 -22.83
N ALA A 33 -24.06 23.46 -23.44
CA ALA A 33 -22.86 24.22 -23.81
C ALA A 33 -22.45 25.27 -22.76
N ILE A 34 -23.22 25.43 -21.68
CA ILE A 34 -22.87 26.34 -20.57
C ILE A 34 -21.64 25.78 -19.84
N PRO A 35 -20.53 26.55 -19.70
CA PRO A 35 -19.35 26.07 -18.99
C PRO A 35 -19.65 25.68 -17.54
N ASN A 36 -19.16 24.51 -17.13
CA ASN A 36 -19.27 23.96 -15.77
C ASN A 36 -20.72 23.78 -15.25
N ILE A 37 -21.74 23.73 -16.11
CA ILE A 37 -23.11 23.41 -15.69
C ILE A 37 -23.20 21.99 -15.13
N THR A 38 -23.90 21.81 -14.02
CA THR A 38 -24.05 20.50 -13.38
C THR A 38 -25.07 19.63 -14.15
N ILE A 39 -24.97 18.29 -14.00
CA ILE A 39 -25.99 17.36 -14.51
C ILE A 39 -27.37 17.73 -13.97
N THR A 40 -27.46 17.96 -12.66
CA THR A 40 -28.66 18.41 -11.93
C THR A 40 -29.32 19.63 -12.59
N ASP A 41 -28.54 20.63 -13.00
CA ASP A 41 -29.10 21.86 -13.58
C ASP A 41 -29.45 21.71 -15.06
N VAL A 42 -28.68 20.92 -15.84
CA VAL A 42 -29.11 20.53 -17.20
C VAL A 42 -30.45 19.80 -17.17
N LEU A 43 -30.68 18.89 -16.21
CA LEU A 43 -31.95 18.18 -16.06
C LEU A 43 -33.09 19.12 -15.66
N LYS A 44 -32.87 20.02 -14.68
CA LYS A 44 -33.85 21.05 -14.28
C LYS A 44 -34.24 22.01 -15.42
N GLU A 45 -33.29 22.47 -16.22
CA GLU A 45 -33.60 23.36 -17.36
C GLU A 45 -34.24 22.60 -18.52
N THR A 46 -33.84 21.34 -18.76
CA THR A 46 -34.44 20.49 -19.80
C THR A 46 -35.93 20.21 -19.53
N ILE A 47 -36.30 19.99 -18.26
CA ILE A 47 -37.71 19.87 -17.82
C ILE A 47 -38.59 21.03 -18.30
N LYS A 48 -38.08 22.27 -18.33
CA LYS A 48 -38.86 23.48 -18.66
C LYS A 48 -39.12 23.63 -20.16
N ILE A 49 -38.26 23.05 -21.00
CA ILE A 49 -38.31 23.20 -22.47
C ILE A 49 -38.96 22.00 -23.19
N ILE A 50 -39.36 20.96 -22.45
CA ILE A 50 -40.10 19.82 -22.99
C ILE A 50 -41.58 20.17 -23.23
N PRO A 51 -42.37 20.69 -22.26
CA PRO A 51 -43.79 21.01 -22.50
C PRO A 51 -44.06 21.95 -23.70
N PRO A 52 -43.28 23.03 -23.94
CA PRO A 52 -43.43 23.87 -25.13
C PRO A 52 -43.11 23.18 -26.46
N ALA A 53 -42.47 22.01 -26.42
CA ALA A 53 -42.07 21.28 -27.62
C ALA A 53 -43.17 20.33 -28.16
N TRP A 54 -44.07 19.87 -27.28
CA TRP A 54 -45.18 18.96 -27.60
C TRP A 54 -46.38 19.70 -28.22
N GLN A 55 -47.22 18.97 -28.96
CA GLN A 55 -48.42 19.42 -29.66
C GLN A 55 -49.37 20.18 -28.73
N TYR A 56 -49.77 19.54 -27.61
CA TYR A 56 -50.74 20.07 -26.65
C TYR A 56 -50.07 20.71 -25.40
N THR A 57 -49.13 21.64 -25.63
CA THR A 57 -48.31 22.34 -24.62
C THR A 57 -48.96 22.58 -23.25
N GLU A 58 -50.15 23.20 -23.21
CA GLU A 58 -50.81 23.62 -21.95
C GLU A 58 -51.18 22.45 -21.02
N ILE A 59 -51.39 21.26 -21.59
CA ILE A 59 -51.70 20.03 -20.84
C ILE A 59 -50.51 19.07 -20.76
N THR A 60 -49.31 19.49 -21.17
CA THR A 60 -48.11 18.66 -21.12
C THR A 60 -47.40 18.80 -19.77
N LYS A 61 -47.18 17.68 -19.09
CA LYS A 61 -46.33 17.57 -17.88
C LYS A 61 -45.15 16.64 -18.15
N THR A 62 -44.06 16.81 -17.40
CA THR A 62 -42.80 16.08 -17.67
C THR A 62 -42.13 15.63 -16.38
N ARG A 63 -41.62 14.40 -16.36
CA ARG A 63 -40.72 13.85 -15.35
C ARG A 63 -39.44 13.37 -16.03
N ILE A 64 -38.29 13.63 -15.41
CA ILE A 64 -37.02 12.98 -15.76
C ILE A 64 -36.46 12.35 -14.48
N THR A 65 -36.04 11.10 -14.58
CA THR A 65 -35.51 10.32 -13.46
C THR A 65 -34.08 9.86 -13.79
N TYR A 66 -33.12 10.20 -12.93
CA TYR A 66 -31.72 9.80 -13.06
C TYR A 66 -31.08 9.54 -11.69
N ASP A 67 -30.38 8.42 -11.54
CA ASP A 67 -29.70 7.98 -10.30
C ASP A 67 -30.53 8.18 -9.01
N LYS A 68 -31.81 7.75 -9.07
CA LYS A 68 -32.86 7.90 -8.04
C LYS A 68 -33.39 9.33 -7.80
N SER A 69 -32.81 10.36 -8.40
CA SER A 69 -33.34 11.73 -8.36
C SER A 69 -34.45 11.93 -9.41
N GLU A 70 -35.57 12.52 -9.00
CA GLU A 70 -36.66 12.92 -9.89
C GLU A 70 -36.66 14.44 -10.12
N TYR A 71 -36.82 14.85 -11.37
CA TYR A 71 -36.97 16.22 -11.82
C TYR A 71 -38.35 16.35 -12.48
N LYS A 72 -39.13 17.37 -12.14
CA LYS A 72 -40.56 17.48 -12.51
C LYS A 72 -40.91 18.89 -12.99
N SER A 73 -41.79 18.96 -13.98
CA SER A 73 -42.37 20.22 -14.47
C SER A 73 -43.20 20.94 -13.41
N GLU A 74 -43.45 22.23 -13.61
CA GLU A 74 -44.37 23.00 -12.77
C GLU A 74 -45.79 22.39 -12.79
N ASP A 75 -46.45 22.38 -11.64
CA ASP A 75 -47.71 21.67 -11.37
C ASP A 75 -47.75 20.24 -11.95
N PHE A 76 -46.72 19.44 -11.68
CA PHE A 76 -46.65 18.05 -12.17
C PHE A 76 -47.79 17.19 -11.62
N ILE A 77 -48.56 16.61 -12.53
CA ILE A 77 -49.59 15.61 -12.28
C ILE A 77 -49.30 14.44 -13.22
N GLU A 78 -49.29 13.21 -12.69
CA GLU A 78 -49.10 11.98 -13.44
C GLU A 78 -50.45 11.47 -13.98
N SER A 79 -50.46 10.92 -15.19
CA SER A 79 -51.66 10.45 -15.90
C SER A 79 -51.42 9.12 -16.62
N GLU A 80 -52.50 8.49 -17.09
CA GLU A 80 -52.41 7.30 -17.95
C GLU A 80 -51.95 7.61 -19.39
N TRP A 81 -52.07 8.86 -19.84
CA TRP A 81 -51.75 9.29 -21.21
C TRP A 81 -50.27 9.71 -21.32
N LYS A 82 -49.38 8.73 -21.22
CA LYS A 82 -47.92 8.93 -21.18
C LYS A 82 -47.17 8.45 -22.42
N LEU A 83 -46.03 9.08 -22.65
CA LEU A 83 -44.98 8.70 -23.59
C LEU A 83 -43.64 8.72 -22.83
N ASP A 84 -42.81 7.70 -22.97
CA ASP A 84 -41.50 7.64 -22.31
C ASP A 84 -40.36 7.12 -23.19
N ALA A 85 -39.15 7.51 -22.80
CA ALA A 85 -37.90 7.00 -23.35
C ALA A 85 -36.93 6.66 -22.20
N GLN A 86 -36.44 5.43 -22.21
CA GLN A 86 -35.48 4.92 -21.21
C GLN A 86 -34.15 4.59 -21.88
N ILE A 87 -33.03 5.03 -21.29
CA ILE A 87 -31.69 4.78 -21.81
C ILE A 87 -30.67 4.58 -20.68
N ASN A 88 -29.75 3.62 -20.84
CA ASN A 88 -28.76 3.28 -19.83
C ASN A 88 -27.45 4.09 -19.98
N ILE A 89 -26.95 4.56 -18.85
CA ILE A 89 -25.73 5.38 -18.66
C ILE A 89 -24.89 4.70 -17.59
N ASN A 90 -23.79 4.04 -17.97
CA ASN A 90 -22.88 3.37 -17.02
C ASN A 90 -23.59 2.45 -15.99
N SER A 91 -24.64 1.73 -16.44
CA SER A 91 -25.55 0.88 -15.64
C SER A 91 -26.54 1.60 -14.70
N VAL A 92 -26.70 2.92 -14.82
CA VAL A 92 -27.83 3.68 -14.26
C VAL A 92 -28.83 4.01 -15.38
N SER A 93 -30.12 3.88 -15.11
CA SER A 93 -31.17 4.27 -16.05
C SER A 93 -31.42 5.78 -16.00
N LEU A 94 -31.37 6.44 -17.15
CA LEU A 94 -32.04 7.72 -17.39
C LEU A 94 -33.40 7.41 -18.00
N GLN A 95 -34.46 7.99 -17.44
CA GLN A 95 -35.82 7.89 -17.97
C GLN A 95 -36.39 9.29 -18.17
N VAL A 96 -36.93 9.56 -19.36
CA VAL A 96 -37.64 10.78 -19.71
C VAL A 96 -39.10 10.40 -19.95
N GLU A 97 -40.04 11.06 -19.28
CA GLU A 97 -41.47 10.78 -19.36
C GLU A 97 -42.25 12.07 -19.61
N VAL A 98 -43.17 12.02 -20.56
CA VAL A 98 -44.09 13.11 -20.91
C VAL A 98 -45.52 12.62 -20.78
N PHE A 99 -46.36 13.43 -20.14
CA PHE A 99 -47.76 13.13 -19.82
C PHE A 99 -48.65 14.20 -20.42
N TYR A 100 -49.75 13.81 -21.06
CA TYR A 100 -50.87 14.71 -21.31
C TYR A 100 -51.85 14.65 -20.13
N LEU A 101 -52.53 15.75 -19.81
CA LEU A 101 -53.62 15.79 -18.80
C LEU A 101 -55.02 15.51 -19.39
N GLU A 102 -55.11 15.20 -20.69
CA GLU A 102 -56.30 14.72 -21.38
C GLU A 102 -55.95 13.55 -22.30
N ASN A 103 -56.94 12.73 -22.65
CA ASN A 103 -56.79 11.70 -23.67
C ASN A 103 -56.57 12.35 -25.06
N LYS A 104 -55.31 12.43 -25.48
CA LYS A 104 -54.85 12.91 -26.79
C LYS A 104 -53.85 11.91 -27.38
N PRO A 105 -53.79 11.76 -28.73
CA PRO A 105 -52.71 11.04 -29.37
C PRO A 105 -51.39 11.84 -29.30
N PHE A 106 -50.28 11.13 -29.10
CA PHE A 106 -48.95 11.64 -29.43
C PHE A 106 -48.69 11.50 -30.94
N LEU A 107 -47.80 12.33 -31.49
CA LEU A 107 -47.32 12.22 -32.88
C LEU A 107 -46.10 11.31 -32.99
N ASP A 108 -45.84 10.73 -34.17
CA ASP A 108 -44.62 9.94 -34.40
C ASP A 108 -43.36 10.80 -34.22
N GLU A 109 -43.41 12.08 -34.57
CA GLU A 109 -42.35 13.06 -34.34
C GLU A 109 -42.10 13.33 -32.85
N GLU A 110 -43.13 13.26 -31.99
CA GLU A 110 -42.97 13.37 -30.53
C GLU A 110 -42.31 12.12 -29.94
N VAL A 111 -42.66 10.95 -30.48
CA VAL A 111 -42.07 9.65 -30.14
C VAL A 111 -40.59 9.59 -30.53
N ASP A 112 -40.17 10.26 -31.61
CA ASP A 112 -38.74 10.41 -31.95
C ASP A 112 -38.05 11.53 -31.18
N LEU A 113 -38.72 12.67 -30.94
CA LEU A 113 -38.19 13.79 -30.15
C LEU A 113 -37.77 13.36 -28.73
N ILE A 114 -38.60 12.57 -28.03
CA ILE A 114 -38.28 12.10 -26.67
C ILE A 114 -37.05 11.18 -26.63
N LYS A 115 -36.82 10.37 -27.68
CA LYS A 115 -35.62 9.54 -27.83
C LYS A 115 -34.40 10.43 -28.08
N ASP A 116 -34.51 11.42 -28.96
CA ASP A 116 -33.42 12.34 -29.30
C ASP A 116 -33.00 13.19 -28.08
N ILE A 117 -33.96 13.59 -27.25
CA ILE A 117 -33.73 14.21 -25.94
C ILE A 117 -32.97 13.27 -25.00
N ALA A 118 -33.43 12.03 -24.82
CA ALA A 118 -32.77 11.06 -23.95
C ALA A 118 -31.33 10.74 -24.39
N VAL A 119 -31.08 10.63 -25.70
CA VAL A 119 -29.74 10.44 -26.27
C VAL A 119 -28.83 11.66 -26.03
N ARG A 120 -29.34 12.89 -26.21
CA ARG A 120 -28.57 14.12 -25.95
C ARG A 120 -28.21 14.28 -24.48
N LEU A 121 -29.17 14.02 -23.58
CA LEU A 121 -28.93 14.02 -22.14
C LEU A 121 -27.90 12.95 -21.74
N LYS A 122 -28.01 11.72 -22.25
CA LYS A 122 -26.98 10.67 -22.05
C LYS A 122 -25.59 11.15 -22.48
N ASN A 123 -25.45 11.65 -23.70
CA ASN A 123 -24.14 12.05 -24.22
C ASN A 123 -23.53 13.20 -23.38
N PHE A 124 -24.34 14.14 -22.91
CA PHE A 124 -23.88 15.18 -21.98
C PHE A 124 -23.42 14.59 -20.64
N ILE A 125 -24.22 13.71 -20.03
CA ILE A 125 -23.92 13.08 -18.74
C ILE A 125 -22.63 12.25 -18.84
N GLU A 126 -22.48 11.37 -19.83
CA GLU A 126 -21.29 10.54 -20.01
C GLU A 126 -20.02 11.39 -20.22
N HIS A 127 -20.11 12.48 -20.99
CA HIS A 127 -19.01 13.43 -21.10
C HIS A 127 -18.74 14.23 -19.81
N SER A 128 -19.75 14.49 -18.98
CA SER A 128 -19.57 15.20 -17.72
C SER A 128 -18.94 14.31 -16.64
N GLU A 129 -19.44 13.09 -16.48
CA GLU A 129 -18.84 12.05 -15.62
C GLU A 129 -17.37 11.83 -15.98
N SER A 130 -17.07 11.64 -17.27
CA SER A 130 -15.70 11.41 -17.77
C SER A 130 -14.76 12.59 -17.47
N ARG A 131 -15.22 13.84 -17.61
CA ARG A 131 -14.42 15.03 -17.28
C ARG A 131 -14.17 15.17 -15.78
N GLN A 132 -15.17 14.86 -14.95
CA GLN A 132 -15.03 14.90 -13.49
C GLN A 132 -14.04 13.84 -13.00
N GLU A 133 -14.10 12.61 -13.53
CA GLU A 133 -13.13 11.55 -13.20
C GLU A 133 -11.69 11.95 -13.54
N ILE A 134 -11.44 12.40 -14.79
CA ILE A 134 -10.10 12.80 -15.23
C ILE A 134 -9.58 13.96 -14.37
N SER A 135 -10.39 15.01 -14.15
CA SER A 135 -9.96 16.17 -13.34
C SER A 135 -9.67 15.78 -11.89
N LEU A 136 -10.44 14.87 -11.30
CA LEU A 136 -10.21 14.39 -9.94
C LEU A 136 -8.93 13.54 -9.85
N ARG A 137 -8.69 12.65 -10.81
CA ARG A 137 -7.47 11.83 -10.90
C ARG A 137 -6.21 12.68 -11.10
N ASP A 138 -6.27 13.69 -11.96
CA ASP A 138 -5.15 14.62 -12.18
C ASP A 138 -4.83 15.41 -10.91
N LYS A 139 -5.83 16.02 -10.25
CA LYS A 139 -5.66 16.74 -8.98
C LYS A 139 -5.02 15.86 -7.89
N ILE A 140 -5.50 14.62 -7.73
CA ILE A 140 -5.00 13.66 -6.74
C ILE A 140 -3.56 13.24 -7.05
N THR A 141 -3.25 12.93 -8.31
CA THR A 141 -1.87 12.64 -8.76
C THR A 141 -0.94 13.81 -8.43
N ASP A 142 -1.44 15.03 -8.56
CA ASP A 142 -0.69 16.23 -8.24
C ASP A 142 -0.41 16.39 -6.73
N MET A 143 -1.31 15.94 -5.84
CA MET A 143 -1.03 15.91 -4.40
C MET A 143 0.03 14.87 -4.04
N PHE A 144 -0.06 13.66 -4.60
CA PHE A 144 0.98 12.62 -4.45
C PHE A 144 2.36 13.11 -4.94
N ARG A 145 2.39 13.96 -5.96
CA ARG A 145 3.61 14.58 -6.49
C ARG A 145 4.14 15.75 -5.66
N LYS A 146 3.27 16.58 -5.09
CA LYS A 146 3.64 17.82 -4.37
C LYS A 146 4.05 17.59 -2.92
N PHE A 147 3.32 16.73 -2.20
CA PHE A 147 3.43 16.64 -0.74
C PHE A 147 4.29 15.46 -0.27
N PRO A 148 5.02 15.61 0.85
CA PRO A 148 5.61 14.50 1.59
C PRO A 148 4.51 13.69 2.29
N ASP A 149 4.91 12.61 2.96
CA ASP A 149 4.11 11.37 2.97
C ASP A 149 2.80 11.48 3.75
N ASP A 150 2.85 11.80 5.05
CA ASP A 150 1.63 12.00 5.86
C ASP A 150 0.82 13.25 5.45
N GLN A 151 1.46 14.25 4.82
CA GLN A 151 0.79 15.50 4.41
C GLN A 151 -0.11 15.32 3.17
N MET A 152 0.14 14.30 2.35
CA MET A 152 -0.65 14.04 1.15
C MET A 152 -2.08 13.57 1.45
N TYR A 153 -2.29 12.84 2.55
CA TYR A 153 -3.60 12.24 2.89
C TYR A 153 -4.73 13.26 3.14
N PRO A 154 -4.57 14.32 3.97
CA PRO A 154 -5.62 15.33 4.13
C PRO A 154 -5.89 16.13 2.85
N GLU A 155 -4.85 16.43 2.06
CA GLU A 155 -4.98 17.16 0.79
C GLU A 155 -5.79 16.36 -0.25
N VAL A 156 -5.51 15.06 -0.40
CA VAL A 156 -6.29 14.15 -1.25
C VAL A 156 -7.73 14.00 -0.73
N LEU A 157 -7.93 13.89 0.58
CA LEU A 157 -9.25 13.82 1.18
C LEU A 157 -10.08 15.09 0.88
N GLN A 158 -9.51 16.28 1.07
CA GLN A 158 -10.20 17.55 0.86
C GLN A 158 -10.75 17.68 -0.56
N ILE A 159 -9.91 17.35 -1.56
CA ILE A 159 -10.31 17.36 -2.99
C ILE A 159 -11.47 16.39 -3.26
N ILE A 160 -11.51 15.25 -2.55
CA ILE A 160 -12.57 14.25 -2.67
C ILE A 160 -13.86 14.71 -1.98
N LEU A 161 -13.77 15.31 -0.78
CA LEU A 161 -14.93 15.87 -0.05
C LEU A 161 -15.63 16.96 -0.86
N GLU A 162 -14.86 17.87 -1.46
CA GLU A 162 -15.35 18.88 -2.39
C GLU A 162 -16.01 18.26 -3.63
N ALA A 163 -15.37 17.25 -4.25
CA ALA A 163 -15.85 16.65 -5.49
C ALA A 163 -17.09 15.76 -5.34
N LEU A 164 -17.42 15.33 -4.12
CA LEU A 164 -18.59 14.50 -3.81
C LEU A 164 -19.62 15.16 -2.88
N GLU A 165 -19.46 16.44 -2.52
CA GLU A 165 -20.38 17.19 -1.63
C GLU A 165 -20.62 16.48 -0.28
N SER A 166 -19.53 16.05 0.36
CA SER A 166 -19.55 15.34 1.66
C SER A 166 -18.93 16.20 2.77
N GLU A 167 -19.58 16.28 3.93
CA GLU A 167 -19.10 17.12 5.05
C GLU A 167 -17.77 16.63 5.66
N MET A 168 -17.52 15.32 5.63
CA MET A 168 -16.46 14.69 6.42
C MET A 168 -15.99 13.35 5.84
N GLY A 169 -14.83 12.87 6.28
CA GLY A 169 -14.31 11.57 5.89
C GLY A 169 -12.93 11.28 6.45
N TYR A 170 -12.29 10.22 5.98
CA TYR A 170 -10.86 9.97 6.15
C TYR A 170 -10.24 9.26 4.95
N PHE A 171 -8.93 9.45 4.79
CA PHE A 171 -8.05 8.65 3.95
C PHE A 171 -6.98 8.01 4.86
N GLY A 172 -6.94 6.68 4.87
CA GLY A 172 -5.98 5.90 5.64
C GLY A 172 -5.30 4.80 4.83
N TYR A 173 -4.24 4.22 5.41
CA TYR A 173 -3.46 3.11 4.88
C TYR A 173 -3.35 1.97 5.91
N ILE A 174 -3.03 0.77 5.43
CA ILE A 174 -2.75 -0.40 6.28
C ILE A 174 -1.24 -0.52 6.51
N ASP A 175 -0.82 -0.66 7.76
CA ASP A 175 0.58 -0.76 8.16
C ASP A 175 1.15 -2.19 8.05
N GLU A 176 2.41 -2.39 8.47
CA GLU A 176 3.06 -3.72 8.43
C GLU A 176 2.57 -4.72 9.48
N ASN A 177 1.81 -4.27 10.49
CA ASN A 177 1.12 -5.13 11.45
C ASN A 177 -0.28 -5.54 10.96
N GLY A 178 -0.83 -4.78 10.00
CA GLY A 178 -2.20 -4.93 9.49
C GLY A 178 -3.21 -3.99 10.16
N ASP A 179 -2.73 -3.01 10.92
CA ASP A 179 -3.53 -1.97 11.57
C ASP A 179 -3.83 -0.83 10.59
N MET A 180 -4.93 -0.11 10.81
CA MET A 180 -5.31 1.05 9.98
C MET A 180 -4.72 2.33 10.58
N ILE A 181 -3.93 3.05 9.79
CA ILE A 181 -3.43 4.40 10.09
C ILE A 181 -4.26 5.39 9.29
N THR A 182 -4.82 6.43 9.91
CA THR A 182 -5.54 7.51 9.21
C THR A 182 -4.81 8.86 9.36
N PRO A 183 -3.81 9.19 8.52
CA PRO A 183 -3.09 10.46 8.65
C PRO A 183 -3.95 11.68 8.34
N SER A 184 -5.02 11.55 7.55
CA SER A 184 -5.95 12.65 7.28
C SER A 184 -6.75 13.11 8.51
N LEU A 185 -6.83 12.28 9.56
CA LEU A 185 -7.43 12.64 10.85
C LEU A 185 -6.35 13.30 11.72
N THR A 186 -5.83 14.45 11.27
CA THR A 186 -4.90 15.29 12.03
C THR A 186 -5.62 16.07 13.13
N ARG A 187 -4.86 16.48 14.16
CA ARG A 187 -5.37 17.31 15.27
C ARG A 187 -6.11 18.56 14.79
N ASP A 188 -5.54 19.22 13.79
CA ASP A 188 -5.88 20.60 13.42
C ASP A 188 -7.20 20.71 12.63
N ILE A 189 -7.70 19.60 12.07
CA ILE A 189 -8.89 19.56 11.23
C ILE A 189 -10.12 19.07 12.01
N PHE A 190 -9.94 18.10 12.92
CA PHE A 190 -11.06 17.34 13.48
C PHE A 190 -11.46 17.65 14.93
N TRP A 191 -10.68 18.43 15.70
CA TRP A 191 -10.89 18.51 17.16
C TRP A 191 -11.19 19.87 17.78
N GLU A 192 -12.48 20.21 17.81
CA GLU A 192 -13.11 20.57 19.09
C GLU A 192 -13.55 19.34 19.92
N LYS A 193 -13.80 18.15 19.33
CA LYS A 193 -14.27 16.95 20.08
C LYS A 193 -13.46 15.53 19.71
N CYS A 194 -11.75 14.28 20.71
CA CYS A 194 -11.06 12.96 21.01
C CYS A 194 -9.66 13.37 21.49
N GLU A 195 -9.43 13.44 22.80
CA GLU A 195 -8.08 13.66 23.34
C GLU A 195 -7.23 12.39 23.20
N ILE A 196 -6.61 12.17 22.03
CA ILE A 196 -5.72 11.03 21.75
C ILE A 196 -4.40 11.52 21.12
N PRO A 197 -3.21 10.95 21.45
CA PRO A 197 -1.93 11.56 21.09
C PRO A 197 -1.17 10.90 19.92
N ASP A 198 -0.71 11.75 18.99
CA ASP A 198 0.36 11.59 17.97
C ASP A 198 0.23 10.50 16.87
N LYS A 199 0.67 10.89 15.66
CA LYS A 199 0.69 10.12 14.40
C LYS A 199 -0.67 9.58 13.91
N GLY A 200 -1.53 10.50 13.48
CA GLY A 200 -2.86 10.19 12.93
C GLY A 200 -3.77 9.56 13.98
N ILE A 201 -4.68 8.69 13.55
CA ILE A 201 -5.37 7.76 14.46
C ILE A 201 -5.04 6.33 14.03
N LEU A 202 -4.61 5.52 15.00
CA LEU A 202 -4.29 4.10 14.86
C LEU A 202 -5.50 3.26 15.29
N PHE A 203 -6.12 2.56 14.36
CA PHE A 203 -7.18 1.58 14.64
C PHE A 203 -6.62 0.16 14.49
N LYS A 204 -6.38 -0.49 15.63
CA LYS A 204 -5.85 -1.85 15.68
C LYS A 204 -6.79 -2.86 15.03
N LYS A 205 -6.25 -3.85 14.33
CA LYS A 205 -7.03 -4.85 13.57
C LYS A 205 -8.06 -5.60 14.41
N GLU A 206 -7.78 -5.87 15.68
CA GLU A 206 -8.72 -6.54 16.60
C GLU A 206 -9.87 -5.63 17.06
N SER A 207 -9.79 -4.33 16.80
CA SER A 207 -10.79 -3.31 17.17
C SER A 207 -11.69 -2.89 16.01
N TRP A 208 -11.45 -3.42 14.79
CA TRP A 208 -12.21 -3.07 13.58
C TRP A 208 -13.67 -3.52 13.68
N ALA A 209 -14.60 -2.57 13.73
CA ALA A 209 -16.04 -2.83 13.86
C ALA A 209 -16.91 -1.83 13.09
N GLY A 210 -18.05 -2.29 12.58
CA GLY A 210 -19.01 -1.48 11.81
C GLY A 210 -18.69 -1.36 10.32
N VAL A 211 -19.40 -0.47 9.64
CA VAL A 211 -19.48 -0.39 8.15
C VAL A 211 -18.12 -0.19 7.46
N TRP A 212 -17.19 0.56 8.08
CA TRP A 212 -15.85 0.74 7.54
C TRP A 212 -15.01 -0.54 7.63
N ALA A 213 -15.11 -1.28 8.74
CA ALA A 213 -14.47 -2.58 8.92
C ALA A 213 -15.05 -3.65 7.99
N GLU A 214 -16.38 -3.66 7.82
CA GLU A 214 -17.07 -4.51 6.86
C GLU A 214 -16.53 -4.32 5.44
N SER A 215 -16.34 -3.08 5.00
CA SER A 215 -15.73 -2.73 3.71
C SER A 215 -14.29 -3.25 3.56
N LEU A 216 -13.47 -3.21 4.61
CA LEU A 216 -12.11 -3.77 4.62
C LEU A 216 -12.12 -5.31 4.57
N ILE A 217 -13.02 -5.95 5.32
CA ILE A 217 -13.12 -7.41 5.46
C ILE A 217 -13.71 -8.06 4.18
N GLU A 218 -14.78 -7.49 3.64
CA GLU A 218 -15.40 -7.96 2.39
C GLU A 218 -14.58 -7.58 1.15
N LYS A 219 -13.63 -6.65 1.28
CA LYS A 219 -12.86 -6.04 0.17
C LYS A 219 -13.78 -5.37 -0.87
N LYS A 220 -14.83 -4.67 -0.42
CA LYS A 220 -15.87 -4.01 -1.24
C LYS A 220 -16.21 -2.61 -0.76
N THR A 221 -16.78 -1.80 -1.64
CA THR A 221 -17.48 -0.57 -1.28
C THR A 221 -18.76 -0.87 -0.52
N ILE A 222 -18.95 -0.26 0.65
CA ILE A 222 -20.20 -0.33 1.42
C ILE A 222 -20.78 1.09 1.56
N ILE A 223 -22.07 1.23 1.31
CA ILE A 223 -22.83 2.47 1.48
C ILE A 223 -23.94 2.20 2.50
N SER A 224 -24.09 3.06 3.50
CA SER A 224 -25.13 2.93 4.53
C SER A 224 -25.72 4.29 4.90
N ASN A 225 -27.04 4.32 5.09
CA ASN A 225 -27.80 5.47 5.59
C ASN A 225 -28.18 5.30 7.07
N GLY A 226 -27.41 4.50 7.81
CA GLY A 226 -27.64 4.21 9.22
C GLY A 226 -28.86 3.28 9.47
N PRO A 227 -29.45 3.31 10.68
CA PRO A 227 -29.04 4.12 11.83
C PRO A 227 -27.72 3.64 12.42
N PHE A 228 -26.81 4.57 12.69
CA PHE A 228 -25.55 4.29 13.38
C PHE A 228 -25.73 4.44 14.89
N LYS A 229 -24.95 3.67 15.67
CA LYS A 229 -24.93 3.77 17.14
C LYS A 229 -23.55 4.22 17.58
N PHE A 230 -23.47 5.43 18.12
CA PHE A 230 -22.25 6.03 18.63
C PHE A 230 -22.36 6.32 20.14
N PRO A 231 -21.23 6.30 20.89
CA PRO A 231 -21.19 6.84 22.24
C PRO A 231 -21.53 8.33 22.27
N GLU A 232 -21.92 8.83 23.44
CA GLU A 232 -22.17 10.25 23.66
C GLU A 232 -20.89 11.07 23.41
N GLY A 233 -20.99 12.16 22.65
CA GLY A 233 -19.85 13.00 22.25
C GLY A 233 -19.15 12.62 20.92
N HIS A 234 -19.48 11.48 20.30
CA HIS A 234 -18.97 11.14 18.96
C HIS A 234 -19.66 11.93 17.84
N ILE A 235 -18.98 12.04 16.69
CA ILE A 235 -19.52 12.63 15.45
C ILE A 235 -20.73 11.82 14.96
N LEU A 236 -21.83 12.50 14.66
CA LEU A 236 -23.05 11.88 14.16
C LEU A 236 -22.98 11.72 12.62
N LEU A 237 -22.97 10.47 12.16
CA LEU A 237 -23.17 10.15 10.75
C LEU A 237 -24.67 10.02 10.42
N THR A 238 -25.08 10.59 9.29
CA THR A 238 -26.40 10.41 8.66
C THR A 238 -26.33 9.39 7.54
N ASN A 239 -25.24 9.40 6.77
CA ASN A 239 -24.87 8.37 5.81
C ASN A 239 -23.34 8.27 5.69
N VAL A 240 -22.87 7.15 5.14
CA VAL A 240 -21.44 6.86 4.93
C VAL A 240 -21.23 6.05 3.65
N MET A 241 -20.10 6.27 2.99
CA MET A 241 -19.56 5.42 1.93
C MET A 241 -18.10 5.07 2.25
N CYS A 242 -17.82 3.78 2.40
CA CYS A 242 -16.50 3.24 2.72
C CYS A 242 -15.97 2.48 1.50
N VAL A 243 -14.80 2.86 0.97
CA VAL A 243 -14.20 2.33 -0.27
C VAL A 243 -12.78 1.82 0.01
N PRO A 244 -12.50 0.52 -0.11
CA PRO A 244 -11.20 -0.05 0.19
C PRO A 244 -10.24 0.14 -1.00
N ILE A 245 -8.99 0.47 -0.72
CA ILE A 245 -7.93 0.61 -1.72
C ILE A 245 -7.25 -0.75 -1.86
N LEU A 246 -7.42 -1.39 -3.01
CA LEU A 246 -6.94 -2.75 -3.28
C LEU A 246 -5.73 -2.74 -4.21
N TYR A 247 -4.63 -3.38 -3.80
CA TYR A 247 -3.46 -3.64 -4.64
C TYR A 247 -3.21 -5.14 -4.72
N GLN A 248 -3.25 -5.72 -5.93
CA GLN A 248 -3.10 -7.17 -6.17
C GLN A 248 -4.00 -8.02 -5.24
N SER A 249 -5.26 -7.60 -5.08
CA SER A 249 -6.28 -8.17 -4.18
C SER A 249 -6.06 -7.98 -2.66
N GLU A 250 -4.97 -7.36 -2.21
CA GLU A 250 -4.80 -6.99 -0.80
C GLU A 250 -5.20 -5.55 -0.49
N VAL A 251 -5.72 -5.34 0.72
CA VAL A 251 -6.19 -4.03 1.19
C VAL A 251 -5.00 -3.26 1.75
N ILE A 252 -4.67 -2.14 1.09
CA ILE A 252 -3.55 -1.26 1.48
C ILE A 252 -4.02 0.07 2.07
N GLY A 253 -5.32 0.33 2.11
CA GLY A 253 -5.91 1.53 2.69
C GLY A 253 -7.41 1.65 2.45
N GLN A 254 -7.97 2.80 2.80
CA GLN A 254 -9.40 3.09 2.64
C GLN A 254 -9.65 4.58 2.47
N LEU A 255 -10.66 4.89 1.66
CA LEU A 255 -11.33 6.19 1.59
C LEU A 255 -12.72 6.04 2.18
N THR A 256 -13.03 6.79 3.22
CA THR A 256 -14.35 6.81 3.85
C THR A 256 -14.89 8.23 3.79
N LEU A 257 -16.11 8.42 3.27
CA LEU A 257 -16.82 9.70 3.22
C LEU A 257 -18.12 9.59 4.01
N GLY A 258 -18.56 10.68 4.65
CA GLY A 258 -19.79 10.73 5.42
C GLY A 258 -20.56 12.04 5.25
N ASN A 259 -21.84 11.97 5.57
CA ASN A 259 -22.81 13.07 5.53
C ASN A 259 -22.84 13.80 4.18
N LYS A 260 -23.15 13.07 3.10
CA LYS A 260 -23.62 13.69 1.85
C LYS A 260 -25.10 14.03 1.97
N ALA A 261 -25.48 15.28 1.76
CA ALA A 261 -26.85 15.78 2.01
C ALA A 261 -27.96 14.95 1.32
N ASN A 262 -27.70 14.45 0.10
CA ASN A 262 -28.67 13.70 -0.71
C ASN A 262 -28.49 12.17 -0.67
N SER A 263 -27.68 11.64 0.27
CA SER A 263 -27.10 10.28 0.24
C SER A 263 -26.14 10.04 -0.95
N TYR A 264 -25.39 8.93 -0.88
CA TYR A 264 -24.48 8.53 -1.96
C TYR A 264 -25.21 7.81 -3.11
N THR A 265 -24.93 8.25 -4.34
CA THR A 265 -25.56 7.75 -5.57
C THR A 265 -24.74 6.63 -6.23
N LYS A 266 -25.20 6.07 -7.36
CA LYS A 266 -24.40 5.09 -8.11
C LYS A 266 -23.26 5.75 -8.90
N TRP A 267 -23.39 7.00 -9.34
CA TRP A 267 -22.25 7.78 -9.82
C TRP A 267 -21.17 7.93 -8.75
N ASP A 268 -21.53 8.36 -7.53
CA ASP A 268 -20.59 8.53 -6.42
C ASP A 268 -19.76 7.25 -6.15
N GLN A 269 -20.43 6.10 -6.13
CA GLN A 269 -19.79 4.80 -5.95
C GLN A 269 -18.76 4.52 -7.08
N ARG A 270 -19.17 4.63 -8.35
CA ARG A 270 -18.30 4.34 -9.50
C ARG A 270 -17.08 5.27 -9.51
N LEU A 271 -17.31 6.56 -9.27
CA LEU A 271 -16.24 7.57 -9.23
C LEU A 271 -15.21 7.20 -8.17
N MET A 272 -15.64 6.94 -6.93
CA MET A 272 -14.73 6.62 -5.83
C MET A 272 -14.03 5.27 -5.99
N GLU A 273 -14.68 4.27 -6.58
CA GLU A 273 -14.03 3.00 -6.96
C GLU A 273 -12.93 3.24 -8.00
N THR A 274 -13.15 4.07 -9.02
CA THR A 274 -12.11 4.44 -9.98
C THR A 274 -10.98 5.25 -9.34
N ILE A 275 -11.28 6.17 -8.42
CA ILE A 275 -10.27 6.92 -7.66
C ILE A 275 -9.43 5.98 -6.77
N ALA A 276 -10.04 5.05 -6.06
CA ALA A 276 -9.32 4.07 -5.24
C ALA A 276 -8.39 3.17 -6.10
N ASN A 277 -8.87 2.72 -7.27
CA ASN A 277 -8.04 1.97 -8.22
C ASN A 277 -6.89 2.81 -8.81
N HIS A 278 -7.09 4.11 -9.04
CA HIS A 278 -6.05 5.04 -9.50
C HIS A 278 -4.99 5.34 -8.43
N ILE A 279 -5.42 5.49 -7.17
CA ILE A 279 -4.53 5.72 -6.01
C ILE A 279 -3.71 4.46 -5.68
N SER A 280 -4.32 3.28 -5.76
CA SER A 280 -3.74 1.98 -5.35
C SER A 280 -2.25 1.77 -5.71
N PRO A 281 -1.83 1.83 -6.98
CA PRO A 281 -0.42 1.60 -7.34
C PRO A 281 0.52 2.71 -6.84
N ILE A 282 0.02 3.94 -6.69
CA ILE A 282 0.79 5.09 -6.21
C ILE A 282 1.02 4.96 -4.69
N LEU A 283 -0.04 4.62 -3.94
CA LEU A 283 0.02 4.37 -2.51
C LEU A 283 0.92 3.18 -2.18
N HIS A 284 0.76 2.05 -2.87
CA HIS A 284 1.62 0.87 -2.69
C HIS A 284 3.11 1.20 -2.88
N ALA A 285 3.46 1.87 -3.99
CA ALA A 285 4.84 2.24 -4.29
C ALA A 285 5.45 3.21 -3.24
N ARG A 286 4.61 4.00 -2.57
CA ARG A 286 5.04 4.90 -1.49
C ARG A 286 5.28 4.16 -0.18
N LEU A 287 4.32 3.34 0.26
CA LEU A 287 4.46 2.52 1.48
C LEU A 287 5.67 1.58 1.42
N ASP A 288 5.90 0.92 0.27
CA ASP A 288 7.07 0.06 0.02
C ASP A 288 8.41 0.83 0.06
N ARG A 289 8.44 2.07 -0.46
CA ARG A 289 9.62 2.96 -0.38
C ARG A 289 9.89 3.39 1.06
N ASP A 290 8.85 3.74 1.80
CA ASP A 290 8.97 4.36 3.13
C ASP A 290 9.40 3.34 4.18
N LYS A 291 8.86 2.11 4.10
CA LYS A 291 9.37 0.96 4.85
C LYS A 291 10.88 0.73 4.62
N LYS A 292 11.33 0.71 3.36
CA LYS A 292 12.75 0.52 3.02
C LYS A 292 13.64 1.65 3.53
N GLU A 293 13.11 2.87 3.60
CA GLU A 293 13.85 3.99 4.19
C GLU A 293 13.91 3.91 5.72
N GLU A 294 12.86 3.45 6.41
CA GLU A 294 12.94 3.16 7.85
C GLU A 294 13.95 2.04 8.15
N GLU A 295 13.90 0.93 7.41
CA GLU A 295 14.87 -0.18 7.52
C GLU A 295 16.31 0.33 7.31
N ARG A 296 16.54 1.18 6.29
CA ARG A 296 17.82 1.83 6.04
C ARG A 296 18.26 2.70 7.23
N LYS A 297 17.37 3.55 7.76
CA LYS A 297 17.65 4.44 8.91
C LYS A 297 18.00 3.64 10.17
N ARG A 298 17.28 2.54 10.47
CA ARG A 298 17.58 1.63 11.59
C ARG A 298 18.99 1.04 11.44
N MET A 299 19.34 0.48 10.28
CA MET A 299 20.67 -0.08 10.00
C MET A 299 21.80 0.98 10.06
N GLU A 300 21.58 2.17 9.49
CA GLU A 300 22.56 3.27 9.54
C GLU A 300 22.83 3.74 10.98
N GLN A 301 21.79 3.76 11.84
CA GLN A 301 21.92 4.09 13.25
C GLN A 301 22.72 3.04 14.03
N GLU A 302 22.44 1.75 13.84
CA GLU A 302 23.22 0.66 14.45
C GLU A 302 24.69 0.71 14.01
N LEU A 303 24.96 0.91 12.72
CA LEU A 303 26.31 1.07 12.18
C LEU A 303 27.02 2.30 12.75
N ARG A 304 26.32 3.42 12.97
CA ARG A 304 26.88 4.64 13.59
C ARG A 304 27.22 4.43 15.07
N GLN A 305 26.43 3.66 15.80
CA GLN A 305 26.74 3.27 17.18
C GLN A 305 27.95 2.32 17.23
N SER A 306 27.98 1.32 16.34
CA SER A 306 29.10 0.37 16.20
C SER A 306 30.42 1.08 15.87
N LYS A 307 30.40 2.04 14.92
CA LYS A 307 31.58 2.86 14.58
C LYS A 307 32.10 3.62 15.80
N ARG A 308 31.25 4.39 16.51
CA ARG A 308 31.66 5.13 17.72
C ARG A 308 32.33 4.26 18.79
N ALA A 309 31.87 3.02 18.97
CA ALA A 309 32.51 2.08 19.90
C ALA A 309 33.89 1.61 19.41
N ARG A 310 34.05 1.39 18.09
CA ARG A 310 35.32 0.98 17.45
C ARG A 310 36.34 2.11 17.38
N ASP A 311 35.90 3.33 17.05
CA ASP A 311 36.74 4.52 16.95
C ASP A 311 37.46 4.80 18.28
N LYS A 312 36.77 4.60 19.41
CA LYS A 312 37.36 4.68 20.75
C LYS A 312 38.49 3.66 20.94
N VAL A 313 38.23 2.38 20.66
CA VAL A 313 39.22 1.30 20.79
C VAL A 313 40.44 1.52 19.86
N GLN A 314 40.23 2.10 18.68
CA GLN A 314 41.32 2.41 17.75
C GLN A 314 42.18 3.62 18.19
N GLY A 315 41.63 4.52 19.00
CA GLY A 315 42.37 5.60 19.65
C GLY A 315 43.28 5.13 20.78
N ASP A 316 42.91 4.04 21.47
CA ASP A 316 43.65 3.48 22.62
C ASP A 316 44.89 2.65 22.21
N LEU A 317 45.10 2.38 20.91
CA LEU A 317 46.21 1.55 20.40
C LEU A 317 47.42 2.39 19.96
N ASP A 318 48.54 2.30 20.68
CA ASP A 318 49.76 3.04 20.34
C ASP A 318 50.65 2.33 19.30
N GLY A 319 51.81 2.94 18.99
CA GLY A 319 52.75 2.43 17.98
C GLY A 319 53.44 1.12 18.37
N ILE A 320 53.52 0.79 19.67
CA ILE A 320 54.09 -0.45 20.18
C ILE A 320 53.05 -1.56 20.14
N ASP A 321 51.79 -1.27 20.52
CA ASP A 321 50.69 -2.24 20.37
C ASP A 321 50.55 -2.70 18.91
N LYS A 322 50.65 -1.76 17.97
CA LYS A 322 50.59 -2.04 16.53
C LYS A 322 51.73 -2.94 16.04
N ARG A 323 52.97 -2.73 16.51
CA ARG A 323 54.10 -3.65 16.20
C ARG A 323 53.86 -5.05 16.78
N ILE A 324 53.45 -5.14 18.04
CA ILE A 324 53.13 -6.41 18.72
C ILE A 324 52.07 -7.20 17.94
N LEU A 325 51.04 -6.53 17.41
CA LEU A 325 50.00 -7.16 16.60
C LEU A 325 50.52 -7.66 15.24
N THR A 326 51.42 -6.92 14.58
CA THR A 326 52.07 -7.36 13.33
C THR A 326 52.94 -8.59 13.56
N GLU A 327 53.83 -8.57 14.55
CA GLU A 327 54.74 -9.69 14.82
C GLU A 327 54.01 -10.99 15.20
N LEU A 328 52.90 -10.88 15.93
CA LEU A 328 52.02 -12.01 16.28
C LEU A 328 51.07 -12.44 15.15
N PHE A 329 50.88 -11.61 14.13
CA PHE A 329 50.18 -12.00 12.90
C PHE A 329 51.08 -12.84 11.99
N GLU A 330 52.37 -12.52 11.92
CA GLU A 330 53.39 -13.33 11.22
C GLU A 330 53.64 -14.67 11.91
N ASP A 331 53.85 -14.68 13.24
CA ASP A 331 53.92 -15.92 14.02
C ASP A 331 53.36 -15.72 15.45
N GLY A 332 52.15 -16.23 15.69
CA GLY A 332 51.53 -16.25 17.02
C GLY A 332 52.25 -17.11 18.07
N LYS A 333 53.31 -17.84 17.70
CA LYS A 333 54.21 -18.58 18.61
C LYS A 333 55.55 -17.87 18.86
N ARG A 334 55.82 -16.72 18.21
CA ARG A 334 57.09 -15.98 18.33
C ARG A 334 57.45 -15.75 19.81
N GLY A 335 58.66 -16.12 20.19
CA GLY A 335 59.13 -15.93 21.56
C GLY A 335 59.36 -14.45 21.85
N LEU A 336 58.94 -13.95 23.02
CA LEU A 336 58.99 -12.51 23.36
C LEU A 336 60.38 -11.86 23.32
N LYS A 337 61.46 -12.65 23.20
CA LYS A 337 62.84 -12.19 23.01
C LYS A 337 63.24 -11.98 21.54
N GLN A 338 62.44 -12.49 20.60
CA GLN A 338 62.64 -12.41 19.15
C GLN A 338 61.80 -11.26 18.53
N PHE A 339 61.22 -10.41 19.37
CA PHE A 339 60.45 -9.24 18.93
C PHE A 339 61.41 -8.12 18.59
N GLU A 340 61.19 -7.43 17.46
CA GLU A 340 62.02 -6.29 17.03
C GLU A 340 62.09 -5.21 18.14
N ILE A 341 60.97 -4.96 18.83
CA ILE A 341 60.87 -4.03 19.95
C ILE A 341 61.59 -4.47 21.23
N PHE A 342 61.96 -5.75 21.35
CA PHE A 342 62.83 -6.25 22.42
C PHE A 342 64.31 -6.14 22.02
N GLU A 343 64.67 -6.59 20.83
CA GLU A 343 66.06 -6.58 20.33
C GLU A 343 66.60 -5.15 20.18
N SER A 344 65.76 -4.21 19.74
CA SER A 344 66.06 -2.77 19.69
C SER A 344 66.06 -2.07 21.06
N ASN A 345 65.83 -2.79 22.16
CA ASN A 345 65.70 -2.28 23.53
C ASN A 345 64.57 -1.24 23.74
N VAL A 346 63.60 -1.14 22.82
CA VAL A 346 62.46 -0.21 22.90
C VAL A 346 61.48 -0.59 24.04
N MET A 347 61.32 -1.89 24.33
CA MET A 347 60.49 -2.35 25.46
C MET A 347 61.05 -3.61 26.11
N SER A 348 60.97 -3.68 27.44
CA SER A 348 61.35 -4.87 28.20
C SER A 348 60.41 -6.06 27.97
N HIS A 349 60.93 -7.27 28.16
CA HIS A 349 60.15 -8.52 28.07
C HIS A 349 58.88 -8.52 28.96
N THR A 350 58.94 -7.88 30.14
CA THR A 350 57.76 -7.71 31.02
C THR A 350 56.77 -6.67 30.48
N GLY A 351 57.25 -5.58 29.86
CA GLY A 351 56.41 -4.62 29.16
C GLY A 351 55.62 -5.27 28.02
N ILE A 352 56.31 -6.00 27.13
CA ILE A 352 55.70 -6.69 25.98
C ILE A 352 54.67 -7.72 26.46
N LYS A 353 55.00 -8.53 27.48
CA LYS A 353 54.05 -9.48 28.09
C LYS A 353 52.80 -8.79 28.62
N ASN A 354 52.95 -7.66 29.30
CA ASN A 354 51.82 -6.90 29.86
C ASN A 354 50.95 -6.28 28.75
N ARG A 355 51.56 -5.76 27.68
CA ARG A 355 50.87 -5.26 26.48
C ARG A 355 50.02 -6.36 25.81
N ILE A 356 50.62 -7.51 25.50
CA ILE A 356 49.92 -8.69 24.96
C ILE A 356 48.76 -9.11 25.89
N THR A 357 49.00 -9.15 27.20
CA THR A 357 47.97 -9.51 28.20
C THR A 357 46.80 -8.52 28.17
N ASN A 358 47.05 -7.23 28.00
CA ASN A 358 46.02 -6.20 27.91
C ASN A 358 45.24 -6.30 26.59
N LEU A 359 45.92 -6.50 25.45
CA LEU A 359 45.31 -6.70 24.13
C LEU A 359 44.38 -7.93 24.10
N ILE A 360 44.74 -9.00 24.83
CA ILE A 360 43.89 -10.18 24.99
C ILE A 360 42.68 -9.88 25.90
N LYS A 361 42.90 -9.20 27.03
CA LYS A 361 41.80 -8.81 27.96
C LYS A 361 40.78 -7.87 27.32
N SER A 362 41.22 -6.94 26.46
CA SER A 362 40.34 -6.04 25.70
C SER A 362 39.70 -6.71 24.46
N ARG A 363 39.99 -7.99 24.21
CA ARG A 363 39.54 -8.77 23.04
C ARG A 363 40.00 -8.21 21.68
N ILE A 364 41.05 -7.39 21.66
CA ILE A 364 41.70 -6.90 20.43
C ILE A 364 42.56 -8.01 19.80
N LEU A 365 43.19 -8.84 20.63
CA LEU A 365 44.05 -9.95 20.22
C LEU A 365 43.49 -11.30 20.70
N LYS A 366 43.53 -12.30 19.82
CA LYS A 366 43.34 -13.71 20.18
C LYS A 366 44.41 -14.55 19.49
N ILE A 367 45.31 -15.15 20.26
CA ILE A 367 46.31 -16.10 19.75
C ILE A 367 45.66 -17.49 19.74
N GLN A 368 45.65 -18.15 18.58
CA GLN A 368 45.10 -19.49 18.38
C GLN A 368 45.71 -20.16 17.13
N GLY A 369 45.48 -21.46 16.96
CA GLY A 369 45.67 -22.12 15.67
C GLY A 369 44.51 -21.82 14.72
N ASN A 370 44.81 -21.56 13.45
CA ASN A 370 43.86 -21.53 12.34
C ASN A 370 44.12 -22.75 11.43
N ILE A 371 43.11 -23.23 10.71
CA ILE A 371 43.20 -24.45 9.88
C ILE A 371 42.86 -24.19 8.42
N ASN A 372 43.59 -24.83 7.50
CA ASN A 372 43.28 -24.79 6.07
C ASN A 372 42.18 -25.81 5.77
N ILE A 373 40.96 -25.31 5.51
CA ILE A 373 39.78 -26.15 5.26
C ILE A 373 39.83 -26.88 3.91
N ASN A 374 40.47 -26.28 2.89
CA ASN A 374 40.60 -26.88 1.55
C ASN A 374 41.47 -28.16 1.64
N LYS A 375 42.57 -28.12 2.41
CA LYS A 375 43.45 -29.29 2.66
C LYS A 375 42.79 -30.37 3.51
N LEU A 376 41.75 -30.03 4.27
CA LEU A 376 40.91 -30.98 5.02
C LEU A 376 39.71 -31.50 4.20
N ASN A 377 39.60 -31.11 2.92
CA ASN A 377 38.48 -31.45 2.02
C ASN A 377 37.10 -31.00 2.54
N TYR A 378 37.03 -29.82 3.17
CA TYR A 378 35.77 -29.16 3.51
C TYR A 378 35.40 -28.14 2.43
N ASN A 379 34.15 -28.22 1.98
CA ASN A 379 33.52 -27.27 1.07
C ASN A 379 32.93 -26.10 1.87
N ILE A 380 32.68 -24.97 1.20
CA ILE A 380 32.00 -23.81 1.80
C ILE A 380 30.65 -23.53 1.14
N ALA A 381 29.76 -22.86 1.87
CA ALA A 381 28.63 -22.17 1.30
C ALA A 381 28.29 -20.89 2.07
N PHE A 382 27.57 -19.99 1.41
CA PHE A 382 27.02 -18.78 1.98
C PHE A 382 25.49 -18.84 1.94
N LEU A 383 24.86 -18.78 3.11
CA LEU A 383 23.42 -18.68 3.27
C LEU A 383 23.04 -17.23 3.56
N LEU A 384 22.33 -16.61 2.62
CA LEU A 384 21.69 -15.31 2.78
C LEU A 384 20.27 -15.51 3.34
N ILE A 385 19.86 -14.67 4.31
CA ILE A 385 18.54 -14.74 4.96
C ILE A 385 17.88 -13.36 4.98
N GLU A 386 16.64 -13.30 4.52
CA GLU A 386 15.71 -12.17 4.54
C GLU A 386 14.63 -12.49 5.58
N LEU A 387 14.52 -11.66 6.64
CA LEU A 387 13.57 -11.89 7.75
C LEU A 387 12.29 -11.07 7.54
N ARG A 388 11.15 -11.60 7.99
CA ARG A 388 9.85 -10.90 7.99
C ARG A 388 9.79 -9.75 9.00
N LYS A 389 10.52 -9.90 10.11
CA LYS A 389 10.61 -8.92 11.21
C LYS A 389 12.08 -8.74 11.59
N PHE A 390 12.54 -7.50 11.67
CA PHE A 390 13.95 -7.18 11.93
C PHE A 390 14.32 -7.46 13.40
N GLU A 391 13.35 -7.41 14.30
CA GLU A 391 13.47 -7.59 15.75
C GLU A 391 14.05 -8.97 16.10
N GLN A 392 13.76 -9.99 15.27
CA GLN A 392 14.26 -11.36 15.43
C GLN A 392 15.75 -11.54 15.06
N LEU A 393 16.40 -10.53 14.46
CA LEU A 393 17.79 -10.60 14.00
C LEU A 393 18.77 -11.10 15.07
N LYS A 394 18.54 -10.71 16.34
CA LYS A 394 19.38 -11.12 17.48
C LYS A 394 19.30 -12.63 17.77
N ARG A 395 18.10 -13.23 17.72
CA ARG A 395 17.86 -14.68 17.87
C ARG A 395 18.67 -15.47 16.84
N TYR A 396 18.64 -15.01 15.59
CA TYR A 396 19.35 -15.65 14.49
C TYR A 396 20.88 -15.50 14.60
N ILE A 397 21.39 -14.31 14.97
CA ILE A 397 22.82 -14.10 15.23
C ILE A 397 23.31 -15.00 16.37
N GLU A 398 22.56 -15.08 17.47
CA GLU A 398 22.95 -15.89 18.64
C GLU A 398 22.96 -17.39 18.31
N TYR A 399 21.94 -17.88 17.59
CA TYR A 399 21.89 -19.27 17.12
C TYR A 399 23.11 -19.61 16.24
N TYR A 400 23.36 -18.83 15.18
CA TYR A 400 24.45 -19.15 14.25
C TYR A 400 25.84 -18.95 14.85
N SER A 401 26.03 -17.99 15.77
CA SER A 401 27.32 -17.74 16.43
C SER A 401 27.78 -18.88 17.35
N LYS A 402 26.87 -19.78 17.76
CA LYS A 402 27.19 -20.97 18.57
C LYS A 402 27.40 -22.25 17.72
N CYS A 403 27.13 -22.20 16.41
CA CYS A 403 27.16 -23.37 15.56
C CYS A 403 28.59 -23.69 15.06
N LYS A 404 29.14 -24.87 15.41
CA LYS A 404 30.46 -25.37 14.94
C LYS A 404 30.65 -25.33 13.41
N ARG A 405 29.58 -25.43 12.63
CA ARG A 405 29.61 -25.42 11.14
C ARG A 405 29.60 -24.03 10.54
N VAL A 406 29.47 -22.98 11.35
CA VAL A 406 29.44 -21.58 10.91
C VAL A 406 30.80 -20.93 11.21
N PHE A 407 31.44 -20.38 10.18
CA PHE A 407 32.70 -19.62 10.31
C PHE A 407 32.52 -18.10 10.22
N LEU A 408 31.35 -17.64 9.77
CA LEU A 408 31.03 -16.23 9.58
C LEU A 408 29.54 -15.99 9.85
N VAL A 409 29.25 -14.95 10.64
CA VAL A 409 27.92 -14.33 10.75
C VAL A 409 28.11 -12.84 10.50
N LEU A 410 27.45 -12.30 9.48
CA LEU A 410 27.53 -10.89 9.12
C LEU A 410 26.13 -10.31 8.90
N THR A 411 25.84 -9.19 9.56
CA THR A 411 24.70 -8.35 9.21
C THR A 411 25.03 -7.55 7.95
N VAL A 412 24.12 -7.56 6.98
CA VAL A 412 24.32 -6.94 5.66
C VAL A 412 23.16 -6.01 5.32
N SER A 413 23.42 -4.98 4.52
CA SER A 413 22.41 -4.06 4.02
C SER A 413 21.96 -4.42 2.61
N GLY A 414 20.69 -4.15 2.30
CA GLY A 414 20.05 -4.50 1.03
C GLY A 414 18.95 -5.54 1.22
N LYS A 415 18.78 -6.45 0.25
CA LYS A 415 17.66 -7.41 0.21
C LYS A 415 17.68 -8.50 1.28
N TYR A 416 18.82 -8.76 1.91
CA TYR A 416 18.97 -9.76 2.97
C TYR A 416 19.49 -9.07 4.22
N HIS A 417 19.19 -9.60 5.40
CA HIS A 417 19.62 -9.05 6.68
C HIS A 417 20.86 -9.77 7.22
N LEU A 418 21.03 -11.05 6.86
CA LEU A 418 22.15 -11.89 7.28
C LEU A 418 22.86 -12.57 6.11
N LEU A 419 24.18 -12.69 6.25
CA LEU A 419 25.07 -13.55 5.49
C LEU A 419 25.76 -14.52 6.47
N ILE A 420 25.51 -15.82 6.31
CA ILE A 420 26.07 -16.89 7.14
C ILE A 420 27.06 -17.72 6.30
N GLY A 421 28.31 -17.80 6.71
CA GLY A 421 29.33 -18.67 6.09
C GLY A 421 29.35 -20.05 6.75
N ILE A 422 29.12 -21.10 5.97
CA ILE A 422 28.94 -22.49 6.40
C ILE A 422 30.05 -23.38 5.81
N VAL A 423 30.50 -24.38 6.56
CA VAL A 423 31.44 -25.44 6.10
C VAL A 423 30.86 -26.85 6.22
N GLY A 424 31.28 -27.76 5.35
CA GLY A 424 30.92 -29.19 5.43
C GLY A 424 31.74 -30.09 4.50
N LYS A 425 31.86 -31.39 4.82
CA LYS A 425 32.65 -32.38 4.06
C LYS A 425 32.10 -32.65 2.64
N SER A 426 30.85 -32.26 2.33
CA SER A 426 30.27 -32.28 0.98
C SER A 426 29.16 -31.22 0.84
N PHE A 427 28.76 -30.87 -0.39
CA PHE A 427 27.63 -29.98 -0.64
C PHE A 427 26.29 -30.55 -0.12
N GLU A 428 26.11 -31.87 -0.17
CA GLU A 428 24.97 -32.58 0.43
C GLU A 428 24.93 -32.38 1.96
N ILE A 429 26.07 -32.54 2.65
CA ILE A 429 26.19 -32.32 4.10
C ILE A 429 25.90 -30.86 4.48
N ILE A 430 26.15 -29.90 3.58
CA ILE A 430 25.78 -28.49 3.74
C ILE A 430 24.27 -28.28 3.47
N ASN A 431 23.74 -28.87 2.40
CA ASN A 431 22.31 -28.79 2.06
C ASN A 431 21.43 -29.37 3.19
N ASN A 432 21.82 -30.52 3.74
CA ASN A 432 21.15 -31.17 4.87
C ASN A 432 21.24 -30.30 6.14
N PHE A 433 22.36 -29.59 6.37
CA PHE A 433 22.44 -28.58 7.43
C PHE A 433 21.46 -27.42 7.20
N VAL A 434 21.38 -26.87 5.98
CA VAL A 434 20.46 -25.75 5.68
C VAL A 434 19.00 -26.18 5.88
N SER A 435 18.60 -27.32 5.33
CA SER A 435 17.23 -27.83 5.43
C SER A 435 16.83 -28.26 6.86
N TYR A 436 17.69 -29.01 7.56
CA TYR A 436 17.30 -29.77 8.75
C TYR A 436 17.98 -29.33 10.05
N CYS A 437 19.06 -28.54 10.01
CA CYS A 437 19.66 -27.97 11.22
C CYS A 437 19.44 -26.46 11.35
N SER A 438 19.47 -25.72 10.25
CA SER A 438 19.46 -24.25 10.27
C SER A 438 18.06 -23.64 10.48
N LEU A 439 18.04 -22.34 10.79
CA LEU A 439 16.82 -21.53 10.83
C LEU A 439 16.35 -21.06 9.44
N ALA A 440 16.90 -21.59 8.33
CA ALA A 440 16.49 -21.21 6.96
C ALA A 440 15.00 -21.47 6.66
N ASN A 441 14.39 -22.42 7.37
CA ASN A 441 12.99 -22.83 7.24
C ASN A 441 12.13 -22.39 8.45
N ASP A 442 12.63 -21.49 9.30
CA ASP A 442 11.88 -20.93 10.43
C ASP A 442 10.80 -19.92 9.92
N PRO A 443 9.60 -19.85 10.54
CA PRO A 443 8.52 -19.00 10.05
C PRO A 443 8.86 -17.51 9.92
N ASP A 444 9.79 -16.98 10.74
CA ASP A 444 10.24 -15.59 10.65
C ASP A 444 11.09 -15.30 9.40
N VAL A 445 11.49 -16.33 8.63
CA VAL A 445 12.18 -16.16 7.35
C VAL A 445 11.18 -15.83 6.23
N ALA A 446 11.41 -14.72 5.54
CA ALA A 446 10.72 -14.35 4.32
C ALA A 446 11.32 -15.06 3.08
N LYS A 447 12.65 -15.14 3.02
CA LYS A 447 13.39 -15.78 1.92
C LYS A 447 14.81 -16.17 2.31
N THR A 448 15.35 -17.19 1.65
CA THR A 448 16.78 -17.52 1.69
C THR A 448 17.41 -17.55 0.30
N LYS A 449 18.73 -17.51 0.24
CA LYS A 449 19.53 -17.90 -0.93
C LYS A 449 20.81 -18.59 -0.48
N LEU A 450 21.01 -19.84 -0.90
CA LEU A 450 22.25 -20.59 -0.71
C LEU A 450 23.17 -20.38 -1.91
N ILE A 451 24.46 -20.20 -1.65
CA ILE A 451 25.52 -20.06 -2.67
C ILE A 451 26.66 -20.98 -2.28
N PHE A 452 26.91 -22.04 -3.04
CA PHE A 452 28.05 -22.93 -2.83
C PHE A 452 29.34 -22.30 -3.36
N GLY A 453 30.45 -22.48 -2.63
CA GLY A 453 31.80 -22.14 -3.10
C GLY A 453 32.67 -23.39 -3.19
N SER A 454 33.50 -23.47 -4.23
CA SER A 454 34.40 -24.61 -4.46
C SER A 454 35.61 -24.59 -3.53
N ASN A 455 36.44 -23.55 -3.63
CA ASN A 455 37.61 -23.33 -2.79
C ASN A 455 37.51 -21.99 -2.04
N LEU A 456 38.12 -21.91 -0.85
CA LEU A 456 38.42 -20.64 -0.20
C LEU A 456 39.87 -20.24 -0.50
N GLU A 457 40.10 -19.44 -1.54
CA GLU A 457 41.45 -18.99 -1.91
C GLU A 457 42.02 -17.92 -0.94
N LEU A 458 41.15 -17.13 -0.30
CA LEU A 458 41.54 -16.17 0.73
C LEU A 458 40.39 -15.98 1.76
N PRO A 459 40.66 -16.05 3.07
CA PRO A 459 41.91 -16.47 3.71
C PRO A 459 42.13 -17.99 3.59
N GLU A 460 43.37 -18.42 3.34
CA GLU A 460 43.72 -19.85 3.24
C GLU A 460 43.44 -20.62 4.55
N PHE A 461 43.65 -19.96 5.71
CA PHE A 461 43.47 -20.54 7.04
C PHE A 461 42.32 -19.87 7.79
N LEU A 462 41.34 -20.65 8.24
CA LEU A 462 40.18 -20.15 8.98
C LEU A 462 40.32 -20.29 10.51
N PRO A 463 39.75 -19.34 11.28
CA PRO A 463 39.76 -19.34 12.75
C PRO A 463 38.70 -20.27 13.38
N ILE A 464 38.45 -21.43 12.77
CA ILE A 464 37.36 -22.36 13.12
C ILE A 464 37.89 -23.62 13.82
N ASN A 465 37.13 -24.17 14.78
CA ASN A 465 37.40 -25.49 15.34
C ASN A 465 36.39 -26.53 14.81
N LEU A 466 36.89 -27.50 14.04
CA LEU A 466 36.11 -28.61 13.49
C LEU A 466 36.25 -29.92 14.29
N PHE A 467 37.05 -29.93 15.38
CA PHE A 467 37.44 -31.15 16.08
C PHE A 467 37.40 -30.98 17.61
N GLY A 468 36.51 -31.72 18.28
CA GLY A 468 36.38 -31.74 19.75
C GLY A 468 34.94 -32.01 20.16
N LYS A 469 34.69 -32.51 21.37
CA LYS A 469 33.37 -33.01 21.83
C LYS A 469 32.21 -32.00 21.67
N LYS A 470 30.95 -32.48 21.78
CA LYS A 470 29.75 -31.63 21.97
C LYS A 470 30.03 -30.60 23.08
N GLN A 471 29.63 -29.34 22.86
CA GLN A 471 29.68 -28.33 23.93
C GLN A 471 28.57 -28.62 24.94
N GLU A 472 28.93 -28.75 26.22
CA GLU A 472 27.97 -29.08 27.29
C GLU A 472 26.93 -27.97 27.52
N GLU A 473 27.25 -26.72 27.17
CA GLU A 473 26.36 -25.55 27.30
C GLU A 473 25.55 -25.22 26.03
N PHE A 474 25.86 -25.82 24.86
CA PHE A 474 25.10 -25.57 23.63
C PHE A 474 24.35 -26.82 23.17
N SER A 475 23.17 -27.01 23.77
CA SER A 475 22.13 -27.82 23.14
C SER A 475 21.69 -27.13 21.85
N CYS A 476 21.97 -27.76 20.71
CA CYS A 476 21.30 -27.41 19.46
C CYS A 476 19.83 -27.83 19.61
N GLU A 477 18.88 -26.92 19.35
CA GLU A 477 17.43 -27.14 19.50
C GLU A 477 16.89 -28.36 18.72
N ARG A 478 17.70 -28.91 17.80
CA ARG A 478 17.45 -30.15 17.06
C ARG A 478 18.47 -31.20 17.48
N LEU A 479 18.05 -32.15 18.30
CA LEU A 479 18.88 -33.28 18.75
C LEU A 479 19.24 -34.15 17.54
N CYS A 480 20.53 -34.41 17.31
CA CYS A 480 20.97 -35.25 16.18
C CYS A 480 20.40 -36.68 16.29
N GLU A 481 20.31 -37.22 17.50
CA GLU A 481 19.74 -38.55 17.76
C GLU A 481 18.25 -38.67 17.40
N GLU A 482 17.52 -37.55 17.32
CA GLU A 482 16.11 -37.50 16.90
C GLU A 482 15.94 -37.23 15.39
N CYS A 483 17.00 -36.83 14.67
CA CYS A 483 16.97 -36.48 13.25
C CYS A 483 17.05 -37.72 12.36
N ASP A 484 16.08 -37.92 11.46
CA ASP A 484 16.02 -39.13 10.62
C ASP A 484 17.23 -39.27 9.69
N TYR A 485 17.74 -38.17 9.11
CA TYR A 485 18.99 -38.17 8.33
C TYR A 485 20.23 -38.62 9.11
N PHE A 486 20.23 -38.51 10.45
CA PHE A 486 21.30 -39.04 11.30
C PHE A 486 21.09 -40.54 11.56
N LYS A 487 19.83 -40.97 11.80
CA LYS A 487 19.45 -42.39 11.95
C LYS A 487 19.71 -43.21 10.68
N GLU A 488 19.49 -42.62 9.51
CA GLU A 488 19.76 -43.19 8.19
C GLU A 488 21.24 -43.13 7.76
N GLY A 489 22.12 -42.52 8.58
CA GLY A 489 23.56 -42.40 8.29
C GLY A 489 23.92 -41.34 7.23
N LEU A 490 22.93 -40.65 6.65
CA LEU A 490 23.10 -39.56 5.66
C LEU A 490 23.72 -38.27 6.26
N CYS A 491 23.88 -38.21 7.58
CA CYS A 491 24.60 -37.15 8.27
C CYS A 491 25.36 -37.72 9.47
N VAL A 492 26.68 -37.52 9.53
CA VAL A 492 27.53 -37.88 10.69
C VAL A 492 27.37 -36.92 11.90
N GLY A 493 26.35 -36.05 11.88
CA GLY A 493 26.10 -35.05 12.91
C GLY A 493 27.10 -33.89 12.91
N CYS A 494 27.28 -33.28 14.09
CA CYS A 494 28.31 -32.27 14.35
C CYS A 494 29.29 -32.83 15.38
N GLU A 495 30.41 -33.39 14.88
CA GLU A 495 31.55 -33.91 15.66
C GLU A 495 32.03 -32.86 16.69
#